data_AF-A0A0Q2QVX0-F1
#
_entry.id   AF-A0A0Q2QVX0-F1
#
_cell.length_a   1.000
_cell.length_b   1.000
_cell.length_c   1.000
_cell.angle_alpha   90.00
_cell.angle_beta   90.00
_cell.angle_gamma   90.00
#
_symmetry.space_group_name_H-M   'P 1'
#
loop_
_entity.id
_entity.type
_entity.pdbx_description
1 polymer ?
#
loop_
_entity_poly.entity_id
_entity_poly.type
_entity_poly.pdbx_seq_one_letter_code
_entity_poly.pdbx_strand_id
1 'polypeptide(L)'
;MAAEKLTKHRLAQIIITLAVLVIAFFWRTITYRDVPTQECIPQPKCSLFVNGQKLTVTKSEEFPGVYIIRPIPVEWRLESDDELIREGESVQLRVIRNNSKTNSTININDSVNININD
;
A
#
# COMPACT_ATOMS: atom_id res chain seq x y z
N MET A 1 -47.84 -0.40 -5.44
CA MET A 1 -47.81 -1.80 -5.92
C MET A 1 -48.26 -2.67 -4.76
N ALA A 2 -49.21 -3.60 -4.95
CA ALA A 2 -49.80 -4.37 -3.86
C ALA A 2 -48.70 -5.11 -3.08
N ALA A 3 -48.58 -4.81 -1.78
CA ALA A 3 -47.67 -5.52 -0.89
C ALA A 3 -48.18 -6.96 -0.76
N GLU A 4 -47.53 -7.88 -1.48
CA GLU A 4 -47.83 -9.30 -1.43
C GLU A 4 -47.72 -9.77 0.03
N LYS A 5 -48.72 -10.51 0.54
CA LYS A 5 -48.69 -11.02 1.91
C LYS A 5 -47.45 -11.89 2.07
N LEU A 6 -46.43 -11.38 2.76
CA LEU A 6 -45.23 -12.14 3.09
C LEU A 6 -45.63 -13.36 3.92
N THR A 7 -45.63 -14.52 3.29
CA THR A 7 -45.71 -15.80 3.99
C THR A 7 -44.50 -15.88 4.93
N LYS A 8 -44.71 -16.28 6.19
CA LYS A 8 -43.68 -16.28 7.25
C LYS A 8 -42.37 -16.95 6.79
N HIS A 9 -42.49 -17.96 5.92
CA HIS A 9 -41.38 -18.66 5.31
C HIS A 9 -40.49 -17.76 4.42
N ARG A 10 -41.07 -16.95 3.53
CA ARG A 10 -40.31 -16.05 2.64
C ARG A 10 -39.63 -14.92 3.42
N LEU A 11 -40.25 -14.43 4.48
CA LEU A 11 -39.65 -13.43 5.37
C LEU A 11 -38.39 -13.98 6.06
N ALA A 12 -38.46 -15.20 6.61
CA ALA A 12 -37.31 -15.83 7.27
C ALA A 12 -36.13 -16.00 6.31
N GLN A 13 -36.40 -16.42 5.07
CA GLN A 13 -35.38 -16.56 4.03
C GLN A 13 -34.66 -15.23 3.74
N ILE A 14 -35.41 -14.14 3.60
CA ILE A 14 -34.84 -12.79 3.34
C ILE A 14 -33.99 -12.32 4.53
N ILE A 15 -34.44 -12.55 5.76
CA ILE A 15 -33.69 -12.18 6.96
C ILE A 15 -32.36 -12.94 7.03
N ILE A 16 -32.36 -14.24 6.72
CA ILE A 16 -31.15 -15.07 6.72
C ILE A 16 -30.16 -14.59 5.66
N THR A 17 -30.62 -14.34 4.42
CA THR A 17 -29.73 -13.85 3.36
C THR A 17 -29.18 -12.47 3.68
N LEU A 18 -30.01 -11.57 4.23
CA LEU A 18 -29.57 -10.26 4.67
C LEU A 18 -28.54 -10.35 5.80
N ALA A 19 -28.73 -11.24 6.77
CA ALA A 19 -27.77 -11.45 7.86
C ALA A 19 -26.40 -11.94 7.34
N VAL A 20 -26.38 -12.89 6.39
CA VAL A 20 -25.13 -13.38 5.78
C VAL A 20 -24.40 -12.26 5.05
N LEU A 21 -25.12 -11.47 4.25
CA LEU A 21 -24.53 -10.33 3.53
C LEU A 21 -23.95 -9.29 4.48
N VAL A 22 -24.66 -8.99 5.57
CA VAL A 22 -24.20 -8.05 6.60
C VAL A 22 -22.91 -8.55 7.28
N ILE A 23 -22.86 -9.83 7.67
CA ILE A 23 -21.65 -10.43 8.27
C ILE A 23 -20.47 -10.39 7.30
N ALA A 24 -20.67 -10.78 6.04
CA ALA A 24 -19.63 -10.75 5.02
C ALA A 24 -19.13 -9.32 4.74
N PHE A 25 -20.04 -8.35 4.72
CA PHE A 25 -19.71 -6.94 4.57
C PHE A 25 -18.88 -6.43 5.75
N PHE A 26 -19.31 -6.67 6.98
CA PHE A 26 -18.55 -6.27 8.17
C PHE A 26 -17.18 -6.95 8.23
N TRP A 27 -17.07 -8.22 7.84
CA TRP A 27 -15.78 -8.91 7.77
C TRP A 27 -14.81 -8.19 6.81
N ARG A 28 -15.31 -7.80 5.63
CA ARG A 28 -14.53 -6.99 4.67
C ARG A 28 -14.18 -5.61 5.22
N THR A 29 -15.11 -4.92 5.89
CA THR A 29 -14.87 -3.59 6.46
C THR A 29 -13.82 -3.62 7.57
N ILE A 30 -13.86 -4.61 8.48
CA ILE A 30 -12.88 -4.72 9.59
C ILE A 30 -11.49 -5.10 9.06
N THR A 31 -11.42 -5.90 8.00
CA THR A 31 -10.14 -6.34 7.41
C THR A 31 -9.49 -5.24 6.56
N TYR A 32 -10.25 -4.24 6.11
CA TYR A 32 -9.69 -3.12 5.36
C TYR A 32 -8.84 -2.25 6.28
N ARG A 33 -7.53 -2.22 6.01
CA ARG A 33 -6.60 -1.30 6.68
C ARG A 33 -6.22 -0.21 5.68
N ASP A 34 -6.46 1.03 6.07
CA ASP A 34 -5.93 2.19 5.37
C ASP A 34 -4.40 2.15 5.51
N VAL A 35 -3.71 1.87 4.41
CA VAL A 35 -2.24 1.91 4.35
C VAL A 35 -1.83 3.38 4.25
N PRO A 36 -1.23 3.99 5.29
CA PRO A 36 -0.77 5.37 5.21
C PRO A 36 0.22 5.53 4.06
N THR A 37 -0.08 6.51 3.19
CA THR A 37 0.83 6.89 2.10
C THR A 37 1.65 8.09 2.55
N GLN A 38 2.97 7.95 2.53
CA GLN A 38 3.90 9.02 2.85
C GLN A 38 4.59 9.48 1.58
N GLU A 39 4.50 10.77 1.29
CA GLU A 39 5.19 11.38 0.16
C GLU A 39 6.62 11.74 0.54
N CYS A 40 7.55 11.45 -0.36
CA CYS A 40 8.97 11.70 -0.18
C CYS A 40 9.52 12.33 -1.46
N ILE A 41 9.97 13.57 -1.34
CA ILE A 41 10.57 14.34 -2.45
C ILE A 41 12.06 14.51 -2.14
N PRO A 42 12.94 13.63 -2.64
CA PRO A 42 14.36 13.65 -2.32
C PRO A 42 15.09 14.81 -3.03
N GLN A 43 15.35 15.90 -2.31
CA GLN A 43 16.19 17.02 -2.76
C GLN A 43 17.29 17.35 -1.73
N PRO A 44 18.45 16.66 -1.67
CA PRO A 44 18.89 15.42 -2.35
C PRO A 44 18.59 14.14 -1.54
N LYS A 45 18.10 14.30 -0.32
CA LYS A 45 17.71 13.22 0.60
C LYS A 45 16.40 13.57 1.30
N CYS A 46 15.61 12.57 1.60
CA CYS A 46 14.35 12.68 2.32
C CYS A 46 14.34 11.63 3.44
N SER A 47 13.92 12.02 4.64
CA SER A 47 13.81 11.11 5.78
C SER A 47 12.36 11.00 6.21
N LEU A 48 11.88 9.77 6.37
CA LEU A 48 10.51 9.46 6.80
C LEU A 48 10.53 8.34 7.84
N PHE A 49 9.46 8.24 8.62
CA PHE A 49 9.34 7.22 9.66
C PHE A 49 8.37 6.12 9.20
N VAL A 50 8.85 4.89 9.14
CA VAL A 50 8.04 3.70 8.82
C VAL A 50 8.08 2.77 10.01
N ASN A 51 6.91 2.47 10.57
CA ASN A 51 6.78 1.58 11.73
C ASN A 51 7.72 1.94 12.91
N GLY A 52 7.89 3.25 13.16
CA GLY A 52 8.78 3.78 14.20
C GLY A 52 10.29 3.82 13.85
N GLN A 53 10.69 3.30 12.69
CA GLN A 53 12.07 3.36 12.22
C GLN A 53 12.28 4.51 11.24
N LYS A 54 13.39 5.23 11.39
CA LYS A 54 13.75 6.34 10.49
C LYS A 54 14.42 5.81 9.23
N LEU A 55 13.74 5.93 8.10
CA LEU A 55 14.28 5.65 6.78
C LEU A 55 14.84 6.92 6.14
N THR A 56 15.88 6.77 5.34
CA THR A 56 16.44 7.84 4.51
C THR A 56 16.48 7.38 3.07
N VAL A 57 15.76 8.10 2.22
CA VAL A 57 15.78 7.97 0.77
C VAL A 57 16.77 9.00 0.23
N THR A 58 17.77 8.56 -0.50
CA THR A 58 18.81 9.42 -1.09
C THR A 58 18.77 9.23 -2.61
N LYS A 59 18.79 10.33 -3.35
CA LYS A 59 18.92 10.29 -4.81
C LYS A 59 20.37 9.93 -5.17
N SER A 60 20.56 8.94 -6.04
CA SER A 60 21.91 8.58 -6.51
C SER A 60 22.44 9.68 -7.42
N GLU A 61 23.66 10.13 -7.16
CA GLU A 61 24.35 11.12 -8.00
C GLU A 61 24.94 10.47 -9.26
N GLU A 62 25.28 9.18 -9.20
CA GLU A 62 25.93 8.44 -10.29
C GLU A 62 24.92 7.97 -11.36
N PHE A 63 23.70 7.60 -10.92
CA PHE A 63 22.67 7.07 -11.80
C PHE A 63 21.36 7.86 -11.66
N PRO A 64 20.96 8.66 -12.66
CA PRO A 64 19.70 9.38 -12.61
C PRO A 64 18.53 8.40 -12.58
N GLY A 65 17.57 8.62 -11.67
CA GLY A 65 16.41 7.73 -11.48
C GLY A 65 16.67 6.54 -10.56
N VAL A 66 17.84 6.46 -9.91
CA VAL A 66 18.11 5.49 -8.84
C VAL A 66 18.00 6.16 -7.47
N TYR A 67 17.24 5.53 -6.57
CA TYR A 67 17.07 5.97 -5.19
C TYR A 67 17.56 4.91 -4.22
N ILE A 68 18.37 5.31 -3.24
CA ILE A 68 18.93 4.44 -2.22
C ILE A 68 18.17 4.66 -0.92
N ILE A 69 17.60 3.59 -0.38
CA ILE A 69 16.75 3.61 0.81
C ILE A 69 17.45 2.83 1.91
N ARG A 70 17.66 3.48 3.06
CA ARG A 70 18.38 2.89 4.20
C ARG A 70 17.99 3.50 5.55
N PRO A 71 18.07 2.75 6.66
CA PRO A 71 18.20 1.29 6.72
C PRO A 71 16.84 0.61 6.50
N ILE A 72 16.78 -0.43 5.67
CA ILE A 72 15.59 -1.27 5.50
C ILE A 72 15.90 -2.64 6.10
N PRO A 73 15.26 -3.02 7.22
CA PRO A 73 15.44 -4.34 7.80
C PRO A 73 15.19 -5.48 6.81
N VAL A 74 15.93 -6.57 6.97
CA VAL A 74 15.90 -7.72 6.04
C VAL A 74 14.56 -8.45 6.12
N GLU A 75 13.91 -8.41 7.29
CA GLU A 75 12.61 -9.01 7.53
C GLU A 75 11.45 -8.26 6.87
N TRP A 76 11.66 -7.04 6.36
CA TRP A 76 10.61 -6.28 5.70
C TRP A 76 10.39 -6.73 4.25
N ARG A 77 9.13 -7.02 3.93
CA ARG A 77 8.70 -7.29 2.55
C ARG A 77 8.54 -5.97 1.80
N LEU A 78 9.08 -5.94 0.60
CA LEU A 78 9.04 -4.78 -0.30
C LEU A 78 8.33 -5.18 -1.58
N GLU A 79 7.43 -4.33 -2.04
CA GLU A 79 6.75 -4.50 -3.32
C GLU A 79 6.69 -3.15 -4.03
N SER A 80 7.12 -3.11 -5.29
CA SER A 80 7.02 -1.94 -6.15
C SER A 80 6.83 -2.36 -7.59
N ASP A 81 6.24 -1.48 -8.39
CA ASP A 81 6.18 -1.64 -9.85
C ASP A 81 7.55 -1.49 -10.53
N ASP A 82 8.50 -0.87 -9.83
CA ASP A 82 9.85 -0.58 -10.29
C ASP A 82 10.83 -1.67 -9.88
N GLU A 83 12.05 -1.64 -10.44
CA GLU A 83 13.09 -2.62 -10.13
C GLU A 83 13.72 -2.33 -8.76
N LEU A 84 13.69 -3.34 -7.88
CA LEU A 84 14.27 -3.30 -6.54
C LEU A 84 15.48 -4.23 -6.46
N ILE A 85 16.61 -3.68 -6.01
CA ILE A 85 17.83 -4.44 -5.72
C ILE A 85 18.12 -4.28 -4.23
N ARG A 86 18.10 -5.39 -3.48
CA ARG A 86 18.39 -5.39 -2.05
C ARG A 86 19.82 -5.88 -1.79
N GLU A 87 20.58 -5.08 -1.06
CA GLU A 87 21.92 -5.40 -0.57
C GLU A 87 21.94 -5.25 0.95
N GLY A 88 21.56 -6.31 1.66
CA GLY A 88 21.43 -6.30 3.12
C GLY A 88 20.37 -5.31 3.60
N GLU A 89 20.81 -4.30 4.37
CA GLU A 89 19.96 -3.22 4.90
C GLU A 89 19.79 -2.03 3.94
N SER A 90 20.41 -2.08 2.76
CA SER A 90 20.25 -1.04 1.74
C SER A 90 19.41 -1.58 0.59
N VAL A 91 18.48 -0.75 0.12
CA VAL A 91 17.62 -1.07 -1.02
C VAL A 91 17.82 0.00 -2.08
N GLN A 92 18.17 -0.43 -3.28
CA GLN A 92 18.23 0.42 -4.45
C GLN A 92 16.93 0.25 -5.23
N LEU A 93 16.21 1.35 -5.44
CA LEU A 93 15.06 1.45 -6.31
C LEU A 93 15.51 2.08 -7.62
N ARG A 94 15.36 1.37 -8.73
CA ARG A 94 15.56 1.90 -10.08
C ARG A 94 14.21 2.20 -10.70
N VAL A 95 13.91 3.49 -10.87
CA VAL A 95 12.64 3.94 -11.46
C VAL A 95 12.63 3.70 -12.96
N ILE A 96 11.66 2.91 -13.43
CA ILE A 96 11.48 2.64 -14.86
C ILE A 96 10.63 3.79 -15.43
N ARG A 97 11.30 4.85 -15.88
CA ARG A 97 10.60 6.00 -16.48
C ARG A 97 9.98 5.63 -17.82
N ASN A 98 8.66 5.61 -17.85
CA ASN A 98 7.86 5.67 -19.07
C ASN A 98 7.22 7.06 -19.21
N ASN A 99 6.73 7.41 -20.41
CA ASN A 99 6.18 8.73 -20.77
C ASN A 99 4.98 9.23 -19.91
N SER A 100 4.58 8.49 -18.88
CA SER A 100 3.46 8.77 -17.97
C SER A 100 3.76 8.54 -16.48
N LYS A 101 4.93 7.99 -16.10
CA LYS A 101 5.28 7.73 -14.68
C LYS A 101 6.36 8.72 -14.22
N THR A 102 5.96 9.68 -13.38
CA THR A 102 6.86 10.62 -12.69
C THR A 102 7.06 10.26 -11.22
N ASN A 103 6.34 9.26 -10.72
CA ASN A 103 6.35 8.82 -9.34
C ASN A 103 6.51 7.31 -9.21
N SER A 104 7.17 6.89 -8.14
CA SER A 104 7.40 5.48 -7.79
C SER A 104 6.80 5.19 -6.43
N THR A 105 5.94 4.18 -6.35
CA THR A 105 5.35 3.75 -5.08
C THR A 105 6.03 2.47 -4.61
N ILE A 106 6.48 2.48 -3.35
CA ILE A 106 7.01 1.28 -2.67
C ILE A 106 6.07 0.95 -1.52
N ASN A 107 5.52 -0.25 -1.54
CA ASN A 107 4.81 -0.81 -0.40
C ASN A 107 5.82 -1.52 0.53
N ILE A 108 5.74 -1.18 1.82
CA ILE A 108 6.51 -1.83 2.88
C ILE A 108 5.56 -2.58 3.79
N ASN A 109 5.71 -3.92 3.78
CA ASN A 109 5.04 -4.84 4.70
C ASN A 109 3.51 -4.65 4.78
N ASP A 110 2.86 -4.32 3.65
CA ASP A 110 1.43 -4.03 3.53
C ASP A 110 0.93 -2.91 4.48
N SER A 111 1.86 -2.12 5.03
CA SER A 111 1.62 -1.23 6.16
C SER A 111 1.92 0.24 5.88
N VAL A 112 2.82 0.54 4.94
CA VAL A 112 3.10 1.91 4.50
C VAL A 112 3.38 1.92 3.00
N ASN A 113 2.79 2.87 2.29
CA ASN A 113 3.17 3.19 0.92
C ASN A 113 4.08 4.41 0.93
N ILE A 114 5.26 4.32 0.32
CA ILE A 114 6.16 5.46 0.11
C ILE A 114 6.00 5.88 -1.34
N ASN A 115 5.51 7.09 -1.57
CA ASN A 115 5.48 7.69 -2.90
C ASN A 115 6.72 8.57 -3.08
N ILE A 116 7.60 8.20 -4.01
CA ILE A 116 8.81 8.93 -4.37
C ILE A 116 8.51 9.73 -5.63
N ASN A 117 8.49 11.06 -5.51
CA ASN A 117 8.34 11.99 -6.63
C ASN A 117 9.70 12.60 -6.99
N ASP A 118 9.99 12.72 -8.29
CA ASP A 118 11.13 13.48 -8.83
C ASP A 118 10.79 14.97 -8.99
#